data_AF-K1S810-F1
#
_entry.id   AF-K1S810-F1
#
_cell.length_a   1.000
_cell.length_b   1.000
_cell.length_c   1.000
_cell.angle_alpha   90.00
_cell.angle_beta   90.00
_cell.angle_gamma   90.00
#
_symmetry.space_group_name_H-M   'P 1'
#
loop_
_entity.id
_entity.type
_entity.pdbx_description
1 polymer ?
#
loop_
_entity_poly.entity_id
_entity_poly.type
_entity_poly.pdbx_seq_one_letter_code
_entity_poly.pdbx_strand_id
1 'polypeptide(L)'
;LLRIQTEIENKTHYDLDEQQKEYFLKQQIKNIKEELGEGNASPEKKEILEKAKQKNWSEETAKIFKKEIAKLDTLNPQSPDYSIQIGFLQTMVDLPWNSYTQDDLSLTRAKRILTTTTTAWRM
;
A
#
# COMPACT_ATOMS: atom_id res chain seq x y z
N LEU A 1 49.51 16.99 -2.40
CA LEU A 1 49.16 15.77 -1.63
C LEU A 1 48.45 16.12 -0.33
N LEU A 2 49.12 16.81 0.62
CA LEU A 2 48.50 17.27 1.89
C LEU A 2 47.17 18.02 1.70
N ARG A 3 47.11 18.96 0.76
CA ARG A 3 45.91 19.78 0.51
C ARG A 3 44.68 18.96 0.05
N ILE A 4 44.90 17.91 -0.74
CA ILE A 4 43.84 17.01 -1.23
C ILE A 4 43.37 16.10 -0.09
N GLN A 5 44.30 15.63 0.75
CA GLN A 5 43.98 14.79 1.90
C GLN A 5 43.12 15.55 2.92
N THR A 6 43.47 16.79 3.24
CA THR A 6 42.67 17.66 4.11
C THR A 6 41.31 17.99 3.51
N GLU A 7 41.21 18.16 2.20
CA GLU A 7 39.94 18.40 1.51
C GLU A 7 39.01 17.17 1.55
N ILE A 8 39.57 15.96 1.38
CA ILE A 8 38.83 14.70 1.51
C ILE A 8 38.38 14.49 2.96
N GLU A 9 39.25 14.74 3.95
CA GLU A 9 38.89 14.64 5.37
C GLU A 9 37.76 15.60 5.73
N ASN A 10 37.88 16.87 5.35
CA ASN A 10 36.83 17.87 5.63
C ASN A 10 35.50 17.52 4.96
N LYS A 11 35.52 17.03 3.72
CA LYS A 11 34.30 16.60 3.03
C LYS A 11 33.67 15.38 3.69
N THR A 12 34.48 14.41 4.10
CA THR A 12 34.01 13.21 4.81
C THR A 12 33.40 13.58 6.16
N HIS A 13 34.03 14.48 6.92
CA HIS A 13 33.48 14.99 8.17
C HIS A 13 32.16 15.73 7.98
N TYR A 14 32.07 16.59 6.95
CA TYR A 14 30.84 17.30 6.63
C TYR A 14 29.69 16.35 6.27
N ASP A 15 29.95 15.35 5.42
CA ASP A 15 28.94 14.35 5.03
C ASP A 15 28.47 13.51 6.24
N LEU A 16 29.39 13.22 7.17
CA LEU A 16 29.09 12.45 8.39
C LEU A 16 28.25 13.28 9.38
N ASP A 17 28.55 14.57 9.53
CA ASP A 17 27.76 15.51 10.35
C ASP A 17 26.34 15.70 9.78
N GLU A 18 26.20 15.84 8.46
CA GLU A 18 24.89 15.89 7.79
C GLU A 18 24.08 14.62 8.05
N GLN A 19 24.68 13.44 7.90
CA GLN A 19 24.01 12.17 8.16
C GLN A 19 23.58 12.02 9.63
N GLN A 20 24.43 12.41 10.58
CA GLN A 20 24.08 12.38 12.01
C GLN A 20 22.93 13.33 12.32
N LYS A 21 22.95 14.54 11.74
CA LYS A 21 21.89 15.53 11.91
C LYS A 21 20.58 15.05 11.31
N GLU A 22 20.61 14.46 10.12
CA GLU A 22 19.42 13.91 9.46
C GLU A 22 18.84 12.73 10.26
N TYR A 23 19.70 11.84 10.77
CA TYR A 23 19.30 10.74 11.64
C TYR A 23 18.64 11.26 12.93
N PHE A 24 19.24 12.26 13.57
CA PHE A 24 18.70 12.87 14.78
C PHE A 24 17.34 13.54 14.54
N LEU A 25 17.19 14.30 13.46
CA LEU A 25 15.92 14.92 13.08
C LEU A 25 14.84 13.88 12.79
N LYS A 26 15.19 12.76 12.13
CA LYS A 26 14.26 11.65 11.91
C LYS A 26 13.79 11.02 13.23
N GLN A 27 14.69 10.83 14.20
CA GLN A 27 14.32 10.33 15.53
C GLN A 27 13.45 11.33 16.30
N GLN A 28 13.74 12.63 16.22
CA GLN A 28 12.89 13.64 16.83
C GLN A 28 11.48 13.65 16.23
N ILE A 29 11.35 13.60 14.91
CA ILE A 29 10.05 13.51 14.23
C ILE A 29 9.31 12.24 14.63
N LYS A 30 10.02 11.11 14.77
CA LYS A 30 9.44 9.85 15.25
C LYS A 30 8.88 10.00 16.67
N ASN A 31 9.67 10.53 17.59
CA ASN A 31 9.25 10.74 18.98
C ASN A 31 8.09 11.73 19.09
N ILE A 32 8.10 12.83 18.31
CA ILE A 32 7.00 13.80 18.26
C ILE A 32 5.70 13.13 17.77
N LYS A 33 5.79 12.26 16.76
CA LYS A 33 4.64 11.49 16.25
C LYS A 33 4.12 10.47 17.27
N GLU A 34 4.99 9.90 18.08
CA GLU A 34 4.62 9.01 19.19
C GLU A 34 3.90 9.78 20.33
N GLU A 35 4.42 10.95 20.72
CA GLU A 35 3.85 11.81 21.77
C GLU A 35 2.51 12.46 21.40
N LEU A 36 2.28 12.77 20.12
CA LEU A 36 1.03 13.39 19.64
C LEU A 36 -0.19 12.44 19.65
N GLY A 37 -0.06 11.17 20.04
CA GLY A 37 -1.18 10.23 20.14
C GLY A 37 -1.78 9.80 18.79
N GLU A 38 -1.31 10.34 17.67
CA GLU A 38 -1.50 9.80 16.31
C GLU A 38 -0.48 8.69 15.98
N GLY A 39 0.41 8.38 16.92
CA GLY A 39 1.42 7.33 16.82
C GLY A 39 0.76 5.96 16.87
N ASN A 40 0.56 5.35 15.70
CA ASN A 40 0.70 3.91 15.44
C ASN A 40 0.20 3.51 14.05
N ALA A 41 -0.58 4.36 13.36
CA ALA A 41 -0.95 4.05 11.98
C ALA A 41 0.22 4.36 11.05
N SER A 42 0.88 3.30 10.55
CA SER A 42 1.88 3.43 9.50
C SER A 42 1.29 4.19 8.29
N PRO A 43 2.14 4.84 7.47
CA PRO A 43 1.69 5.46 6.23
C PRO A 43 0.86 4.50 5.36
N GLU A 44 1.28 3.22 5.27
CA GLU A 44 0.55 2.20 4.53
C GLU A 44 -0.84 1.94 5.12
N LYS A 45 -0.96 1.86 6.46
CA LYS A 45 -2.26 1.68 7.13
C LYS A 45 -3.20 2.85 6.84
N LYS A 46 -2.69 4.09 6.85
CA LYS A 46 -3.51 5.28 6.51
C LYS A 46 -4.01 5.22 5.08
N GLU A 47 -3.17 4.85 4.12
CA GLU A 47 -3.57 4.72 2.71
C GLU A 47 -4.66 3.65 2.52
N ILE A 48 -4.50 2.48 3.15
CA ILE A 48 -5.47 1.39 3.11
C ILE A 48 -6.81 1.83 3.72
N LEU A 49 -6.79 2.58 4.83
CA LEU A 49 -8.01 3.12 5.44
C LEU A 49 -8.74 4.11 4.53
N GLU A 50 -8.02 5.00 3.86
CA GLU A 50 -8.62 5.97 2.94
C GLU A 50 -9.27 5.28 1.73
N LYS A 51 -8.57 4.33 1.12
CA LYS A 51 -9.14 3.53 0.02
C LYS A 51 -10.34 2.70 0.48
N ALA A 52 -10.31 2.16 1.71
CA ALA A 52 -11.41 1.37 2.25
C ALA A 52 -12.68 2.19 2.48
N LYS A 53 -12.59 3.48 2.81
CA LYS A 53 -13.78 4.36 2.97
C LYS A 53 -14.60 4.50 1.69
N GLN A 54 -13.97 4.34 0.53
CA GLN A 54 -14.60 4.52 -0.79
C GLN A 54 -15.25 3.23 -1.32
N LYS A 55 -15.10 2.10 -0.63
CA LYS A 55 -15.57 0.79 -1.10
C LYS A 55 -16.92 0.43 -0.51
N ASN A 56 -17.76 -0.22 -1.33
CA ASN A 56 -19.07 -0.73 -0.92
C ASN A 56 -18.93 -2.11 -0.29
N TRP A 57 -18.50 -2.16 0.96
CA TRP A 57 -18.38 -3.41 1.72
C TRP A 57 -19.74 -4.02 2.02
N SER A 58 -19.82 -5.35 1.99
CA SER A 58 -20.86 -6.07 2.73
C SER A 58 -20.55 -6.02 4.23
N GLU A 59 -21.56 -6.21 5.08
CA GLU A 59 -21.41 -6.13 6.53
C GLU A 59 -20.37 -7.13 7.08
N GLU A 60 -20.38 -8.36 6.57
CA GLU A 60 -19.42 -9.39 6.94
C GLU A 60 -17.99 -9.00 6.54
N THR A 61 -17.78 -8.54 5.30
CA THR A 61 -16.46 -8.15 4.82
C THR A 61 -15.92 -6.92 5.57
N ALA A 62 -16.77 -5.94 5.86
CA ALA A 62 -16.39 -4.77 6.66
C ALA A 62 -15.91 -5.17 8.08
N LYS A 63 -16.59 -6.15 8.70
CA LYS A 63 -16.22 -6.66 10.03
C LYS A 63 -14.88 -7.38 9.99
N ILE A 64 -14.63 -8.20 8.97
CA ILE A 64 -13.35 -8.89 8.76
C ILE A 64 -12.24 -7.85 8.53
N PHE A 65 -12.43 -6.90 7.62
CA PHE A 65 -11.46 -5.85 7.34
C PHE A 65 -11.07 -5.06 8.59
N LYS A 66 -12.06 -4.64 9.41
CA LYS A 66 -11.81 -3.94 10.68
C LYS A 66 -10.99 -4.76 11.66
N LYS A 67 -11.24 -6.07 11.75
CA LYS A 67 -10.48 -6.98 12.62
C LYS A 67 -9.04 -7.12 12.13
N GLU A 68 -8.85 -7.28 10.83
CA GLU A 68 -7.53 -7.49 10.22
C GLU A 68 -6.67 -6.22 10.20
N ILE A 69 -7.27 -5.04 10.03
CA ILE A 69 -6.53 -3.77 10.06
C ILE A 69 -6.13 -3.35 11.49
N ALA A 70 -6.88 -3.78 12.51
CA ALA A 70 -6.51 -3.57 13.90
C ALA A 70 -5.29 -4.40 14.31
N LYS A 71 -5.07 -5.57 13.70
CA LYS A 71 -3.87 -6.38 13.96
C LYS A 71 -2.58 -5.66 13.56
N LEU A 72 -2.63 -4.78 12.56
CA LEU A 72 -1.45 -3.99 12.15
C LEU A 72 -0.89 -3.12 13.27
N ASP A 73 -1.72 -2.67 14.22
CA ASP A 73 -1.23 -1.88 15.37
C ASP A 73 -0.42 -2.73 16.36
N THR A 74 -0.62 -4.04 16.35
CA THR A 74 0.05 -4.99 17.25
C THR A 74 1.27 -5.66 16.62
N LEU A 75 1.35 -5.65 15.28
CA LEU A 75 2.43 -6.29 14.53
C LEU A 75 3.64 -5.36 14.44
N ASN A 76 4.83 -5.94 14.54
CA ASN A 76 6.07 -5.20 14.33
C ASN A 76 6.21 -4.84 12.83
N PRO A 77 6.32 -3.55 12.45
CA PRO A 77 6.47 -3.14 11.05
C PRO A 77 7.67 -3.73 10.30
N GLN A 78 8.68 -4.24 11.01
CA GLN A 78 9.85 -4.89 10.42
C GLN A 78 9.67 -6.41 10.25
N SER A 79 8.56 -7.00 10.71
CA SER A 79 8.33 -8.43 10.57
C SER A 79 7.82 -8.79 9.17
N PRO A 80 8.16 -9.98 8.65
CA PRO A 80 7.57 -10.51 7.42
C PRO A 80 6.03 -10.59 7.50
N ASP A 81 5.49 -10.90 8.69
CA ASP A 81 4.05 -11.00 8.93
C ASP A 81 3.33 -9.66 8.69
N TYR A 82 3.97 -8.52 9.00
CA TYR A 82 3.41 -7.21 8.72
C TYR A 82 3.25 -6.98 7.21
N SER A 83 4.27 -7.32 6.42
CA SER A 83 4.25 -7.18 4.96
C SER A 83 3.16 -8.06 4.32
N ILE A 84 3.02 -9.30 4.81
CA ILE A 84 1.96 -10.22 4.36
C ILE A 84 0.58 -9.66 4.67
N GLN A 85 0.39 -9.13 5.89
CA GLN A 85 -0.88 -8.56 6.33
C GLN A 85 -1.26 -7.31 5.51
N ILE A 86 -0.29 -6.45 5.21
CA ILE A 86 -0.49 -5.29 4.33
C ILE A 86 -0.93 -5.74 2.93
N GLY A 87 -0.22 -6.70 2.34
CA GLY A 87 -0.58 -7.23 1.02
C GLY A 87 -1.99 -7.82 0.96
N PHE A 88 -2.40 -8.55 2.01
CA PHE A 88 -3.76 -9.05 2.14
C PHE A 88 -4.79 -7.91 2.20
N LEU A 89 -4.56 -6.90 3.03
CA LEU A 89 -5.45 -5.75 3.17
C LEU A 89 -5.51 -4.91 1.89
N GLN A 90 -4.40 -4.77 1.17
CA GLN A 90 -4.37 -4.09 -0.14
C GLN A 90 -5.21 -4.83 -1.17
N THR A 91 -5.04 -6.15 -1.28
CA THR A 91 -5.84 -6.99 -2.17
C THR A 91 -7.32 -6.87 -1.85
N MET A 92 -7.68 -6.88 -0.55
CA MET A 92 -9.05 -6.67 -0.11
C MET A 92 -9.61 -5.33 -0.57
N VAL A 93 -8.85 -4.24 -0.48
CA VAL A 93 -9.37 -2.92 -0.87
C VAL A 93 -9.39 -2.73 -2.40
N ASP A 94 -8.50 -3.40 -3.14
CA ASP A 94 -8.46 -3.29 -4.60
C ASP A 94 -9.64 -3.99 -5.29
N LEU A 95 -10.22 -5.01 -4.64
CA LEU A 95 -11.36 -5.74 -5.20
C LEU A 95 -12.60 -4.84 -5.42
N PRO A 96 -13.34 -5.05 -6.52
CA PRO A 96 -14.54 -4.28 -6.84
C PRO A 96 -15.77 -4.84 -6.11
N TRP A 97 -15.83 -4.64 -4.78
CA TRP A 97 -16.95 -5.11 -3.95
C TRP A 97 -18.28 -4.52 -4.38
N ASN A 98 -19.30 -5.40 -4.45
CA ASN A 98 -20.66 -5.04 -4.86
C ASN A 98 -20.73 -4.28 -6.20
N SER A 99 -19.70 -4.43 -7.04
CA SER A 99 -19.68 -3.93 -8.41
C SER A 99 -19.98 -5.08 -9.34
N TYR A 100 -21.05 -4.95 -10.11
CA TYR A 100 -21.51 -5.96 -11.04
C TYR A 100 -21.51 -5.37 -12.43
N THR A 101 -21.00 -6.11 -13.40
CA THR A 101 -21.19 -5.79 -14.81
C THR A 101 -22.64 -6.03 -15.19
N GLN A 102 -23.23 -5.14 -15.98
CA GLN A 102 -24.52 -5.43 -16.62
C GLN A 102 -24.34 -6.60 -17.58
N ASP A 103 -24.98 -7.72 -17.26
CA ASP A 103 -24.96 -8.90 -18.10
C ASP A 103 -25.98 -8.72 -19.25
N ASP A 104 -25.54 -8.94 -20.48
CA ASP A 104 -26.37 -8.85 -21.68
C ASP A 104 -26.69 -10.27 -22.17
N LEU A 105 -27.81 -10.79 -21.66
CA LEU A 105 -28.32 -12.13 -21.98
C LEU A 105 -29.02 -12.22 -23.35
N SER A 106 -28.76 -11.29 -24.28
CA SER A 106 -29.34 -11.32 -25.62
C SER A 106 -28.86 -12.52 -26.43
N LEU A 107 -29.72 -13.55 -26.53
CA LEU A 107 -29.52 -14.74 -27.38
C LEU A 107 -29.21 -14.40 -28.84
N THR A 108 -29.83 -13.33 -29.38
CA THR A 108 -29.60 -12.88 -30.75
C THR A 108 -28.17 -12.36 -30.95
N ARG A 109 -27.65 -11.63 -29.95
CA ARG A 109 -26.29 -11.12 -29.96
C ARG A 109 -25.27 -12.24 -29.74
N ALA A 110 -25.54 -13.15 -28.80
CA ALA A 110 -24.71 -14.33 -28.56
C ALA A 110 -24.56 -15.19 -29.82
N LYS A 111 -25.67 -15.45 -30.54
CA LYS A 111 -25.65 -16.19 -31.81
C LYS A 111 -24.82 -15.50 -32.88
N ARG A 112 -24.96 -14.18 -33.02
CA ARG A 112 -24.21 -13.37 -34.00
C ARG A 112 -22.70 -13.38 -33.72
N ILE A 113 -22.30 -13.16 -32.46
CA ILE A 113 -20.88 -13.19 -32.07
C ILE A 113 -20.31 -14.59 -32.34
N LEU A 114 -21.00 -15.65 -31.93
CA LEU A 114 -20.54 -17.02 -32.12
C LEU A 114 -20.36 -17.38 -33.62
N THR A 115 -21.30 -17.00 -34.49
CA THR A 115 -21.16 -17.23 -35.93
C THR A 115 -20.04 -16.40 -36.54
N THR A 116 -19.90 -15.12 -36.17
CA THR A 116 -18.81 -14.27 -36.68
C THR A 116 -17.43 -14.79 -36.25
N THR A 117 -17.29 -15.23 -34.99
CA THR A 117 -16.03 -15.81 -34.52
C THR A 117 -15.74 -17.15 -35.21
N THR A 118 -16.73 -18.01 -35.40
CA THR A 118 -16.55 -19.33 -36.04
C THR A 118 -16.17 -19.24 -37.52
N THR A 119 -16.67 -18.24 -38.25
CA THR A 119 -16.30 -18.04 -39.67
C THR A 119 -14.86 -17.54 -39.83
N ALA A 120 -14.34 -16.76 -38.88
CA ALA A 120 -12.98 -16.23 -38.92
C ALA A 120 -11.87 -17.29 -38.74
N TRP A 121 -12.16 -18.41 -38.05
CA TRP A 121 -11.23 -19.53 -37.89
C TRP A 121 -11.31 -20.57 -39.01
N ARG A 122 -12.23 -20.38 -39.96
CA ARG A 122 -12.50 -21.31 -41.06
C ARG A 122 -11.97 -20.83 -42.41
N MET A 123 -11.42 -19.61 -42.47
CA MET A 123 -10.60 -19.07 -43.57
C MET A 123 -9.13 -19.21 -43.20
#